data_AF-A0A840I2Y4-F1
#
_entry.id   AF-A0A840I2Y4-F1
#
_cell.length_a   1.000
_cell.length_b   1.000
_cell.length_c   1.000
_cell.angle_alpha   90.00
_cell.angle_beta   90.00
_cell.angle_gamma   90.00
#
_symmetry.space_group_name_H-M   'P 1'
#
loop_
_entity.id
_entity.type
_entity.pdbx_description
1 polymer ?
#
loop_
_entity_poly.entity_id
_entity_poly.type
_entity_poly.pdbx_seq_one_letter_code
_entity_poly.pdbx_strand_id
1 'polypeptide(L)'
;MSSQTRDLATLPMDALAEDLFGLNVRGLRSVRMLWARPKRYFAAARSLDWNGTYTPSIRLYLSFFALYSLLKVWWIGGNTGMIDAYAAGFAEAGVIVPPGKTMGDIGKEAVLWIFGLVPILQIVTMVALSLVYPFWGERTSAALRQRYFFAVIVPSASLMPVFMTMMLFVPGDSLTAYALGLAAITFAIDTQTGYRGAFRTKGPFGRAWRAALLAAVVVSLNIATSVGAQIAGIVLTSQRYGIAPLG
;
A
#
# COMPACT_ATOMS: atom_id res chain seq x y z
N MET A 1 -41.59 26.71 -32.41
CA MET A 1 -40.22 26.17 -32.29
C MET A 1 -39.64 26.69 -30.98
N SER A 2 -39.74 25.91 -29.89
CA SER A 2 -39.17 26.28 -28.59
C SER A 2 -37.71 25.80 -28.53
N SER A 3 -36.80 26.72 -28.24
CA SER A 3 -35.39 26.41 -28.02
C SER A 3 -35.24 25.66 -26.70
N GLN A 4 -34.92 24.36 -26.77
CA GLN A 4 -34.40 23.61 -25.63
C GLN A 4 -32.98 24.12 -25.35
N THR A 5 -32.85 25.02 -24.37
CA THR A 5 -31.59 25.24 -23.65
C THR A 5 -31.20 23.90 -23.02
N ARG A 6 -30.13 23.28 -23.53
CA ARG A 6 -29.49 22.14 -22.86
C ARG A 6 -28.88 22.65 -21.57
N ASP A 7 -29.62 22.50 -20.46
CA ASP A 7 -29.04 22.59 -19.13
C ASP A 7 -27.92 21.54 -19.06
N LEU A 8 -26.68 22.00 -19.07
CA LEU A 8 -25.53 21.17 -18.75
C LEU A 8 -25.72 20.74 -17.30
N ALA A 9 -25.96 19.45 -17.08
CA ALA A 9 -26.03 18.87 -15.74
C ALA A 9 -24.72 19.21 -15.02
N THR A 10 -24.78 20.16 -14.08
CA THR A 10 -23.65 20.58 -13.27
C THR A 10 -23.39 19.49 -12.24
N LEU A 11 -22.60 18.49 -12.64
CA LEU A 11 -22.06 17.53 -11.69
C LEU A 11 -21.18 18.29 -10.69
N PRO A 12 -21.50 18.25 -9.39
CA PRO A 12 -20.67 18.92 -8.40
C PRO A 12 -19.27 18.32 -8.42
N MET A 13 -18.24 19.14 -8.22
CA MET A 13 -16.84 18.68 -8.14
C MET A 13 -16.64 17.59 -7.07
N ASP A 14 -17.52 17.57 -6.06
CA ASP A 14 -17.60 16.52 -5.05
C ASP A 14 -17.93 15.14 -5.66
N ALA A 15 -18.81 15.06 -6.67
CA ALA A 15 -19.10 13.83 -7.40
C ALA A 15 -17.89 13.35 -8.21
N LEU A 16 -17.12 14.29 -8.77
CA LEU A 16 -15.88 13.99 -9.50
C LEU A 16 -14.78 13.48 -8.56
N ALA A 17 -14.64 14.06 -7.36
CA ALA A 17 -13.74 13.56 -6.32
C ALA A 17 -14.22 12.22 -5.72
N GLU A 18 -15.54 12.04 -5.59
CA GLU A 18 -16.19 10.82 -5.16
C GLU A 18 -15.99 9.66 -6.15
N ASP A 19 -16.01 9.96 -7.45
CA ASP A 19 -15.78 9.01 -8.55
C ASP A 19 -14.28 8.74 -8.80
N LEU A 20 -13.41 9.76 -8.74
CA LEU A 20 -11.98 9.63 -9.02
C LEU A 20 -11.18 9.03 -7.85
N PHE A 21 -11.53 9.36 -6.61
CA PHE A 21 -10.76 8.93 -5.43
C PHE A 21 -11.51 7.93 -4.55
N GLY A 22 -12.82 7.75 -4.72
CA GLY A 22 -13.64 6.85 -3.88
C GLY A 22 -13.70 7.26 -2.40
N LEU A 23 -13.13 8.41 -2.04
CA LEU A 23 -13.07 8.98 -0.69
C LEU A 23 -14.35 9.79 -0.39
N ASN A 24 -15.49 9.11 -0.47
CA ASN A 24 -16.78 9.63 0.01
C ASN A 24 -16.71 9.88 1.54
N VAL A 25 -17.59 10.73 2.08
CA VAL A 25 -17.97 10.76 3.51
C VAL A 25 -18.18 9.34 4.08
N ARG A 26 -18.75 8.42 3.28
CA ARG A 26 -18.87 6.98 3.60
C ARG A 26 -17.51 6.30 3.78
N GLY A 27 -16.52 6.66 2.97
CA GLY A 27 -15.16 6.13 3.08
C GLY A 27 -14.46 6.59 4.35
N LEU A 28 -14.54 7.89 4.66
CA LEU A 28 -14.00 8.43 5.92
C LEU A 28 -14.71 7.81 7.14
N ARG A 29 -16.04 7.64 7.05
CA ARG A 29 -16.83 6.92 8.06
C ARG A 29 -16.36 5.47 8.22
N SER A 30 -16.10 4.74 7.14
CA SER A 30 -15.57 3.38 7.17
C SER A 30 -14.22 3.30 7.86
N VAL A 31 -13.29 4.20 7.52
CA VAL A 31 -11.95 4.26 8.13
C VAL A 31 -12.06 4.54 9.62
N ARG A 32 -12.84 5.56 10.00
CA ARG A 32 -13.13 5.84 11.42
C ARG A 32 -13.75 4.63 12.12
N MET A 33 -14.63 3.89 11.46
CA MET A 33 -15.29 2.72 12.02
C MET A 33 -14.29 1.58 12.27
N LEU A 34 -13.36 1.36 11.34
CA LEU A 34 -12.29 0.36 11.47
C LEU A 34 -11.34 0.68 12.62
N TRP A 35 -10.98 1.94 12.82
CA TRP A 35 -10.19 2.39 13.97
C TRP A 35 -10.95 2.27 15.31
N ALA A 36 -12.17 2.81 15.35
CA ALA A 36 -12.88 2.98 16.62
C ALA A 36 -13.61 1.71 17.07
N ARG A 37 -14.38 1.05 16.20
CA ARG A 37 -15.15 -0.16 16.54
C ARG A 37 -15.22 -1.14 15.35
N PRO A 38 -14.10 -1.78 14.99
CA PRO A 38 -14.00 -2.62 13.79
C PRO A 38 -15.07 -3.71 13.73
N LYS A 39 -15.51 -4.27 14.88
CA LYS A 39 -16.64 -5.22 14.97
C LYS A 39 -17.83 -4.84 14.08
N ARG A 40 -18.26 -3.58 14.09
CA ARG A 40 -19.44 -3.14 13.33
C ARG A 40 -19.20 -3.19 11.81
N TYR A 41 -18.00 -2.84 11.39
CA TYR A 41 -17.60 -2.90 9.99
C TYR A 41 -17.53 -4.37 9.50
N PHE A 42 -16.90 -5.26 10.27
CA PHE A 42 -16.85 -6.70 9.94
C PHE A 42 -18.22 -7.37 9.91
N ALA A 43 -19.15 -6.94 10.79
CA ALA A 43 -20.53 -7.42 10.73
C ALA A 43 -21.22 -6.97 9.43
N ALA A 44 -21.05 -5.72 9.03
CA ALA A 44 -21.59 -5.20 7.77
C ALA A 44 -20.95 -5.87 6.54
N ALA A 45 -19.67 -6.26 6.60
CA ALA A 45 -18.96 -6.95 5.52
C ALA A 45 -19.60 -8.28 5.09
N ARG A 46 -20.42 -8.88 5.95
CA ARG A 46 -21.18 -10.11 5.67
C ARG A 46 -22.42 -9.88 4.80
N SER A 47 -22.94 -8.64 4.77
CA SER A 47 -24.07 -8.26 3.91
C SER A 47 -23.60 -7.93 2.49
N LEU A 48 -24.46 -8.08 1.49
CA LEU A 48 -24.09 -7.86 0.08
C LEU A 48 -23.58 -6.43 -0.15
N ASP A 49 -24.33 -5.43 0.33
CA ASP A 49 -24.08 -3.99 0.11
C ASP A 49 -23.50 -3.26 1.32
N TRP A 50 -22.86 -3.98 2.25
CA TRP A 50 -22.29 -3.36 3.46
C TRP A 50 -23.32 -2.53 4.27
N ASN A 51 -24.57 -3.01 4.27
CA ASN A 51 -25.76 -2.35 4.82
C ASN A 51 -25.99 -0.92 4.29
N GLY A 52 -25.50 -0.58 3.09
CA GLY A 52 -25.57 0.77 2.52
C GLY A 52 -24.80 1.83 3.33
N THR A 53 -24.06 1.42 4.36
CA THR A 53 -23.48 2.33 5.36
C THR A 53 -22.00 2.57 5.15
N TYR A 54 -21.28 1.57 4.65
CA TYR A 54 -19.83 1.55 4.60
C TYR A 54 -19.31 1.29 3.18
N THR A 55 -18.23 1.97 2.82
CA THR A 55 -17.46 1.68 1.60
C THR A 55 -16.75 0.32 1.69
N PRO A 56 -16.76 -0.50 0.61
CA PRO A 56 -16.03 -1.76 0.55
C PRO A 56 -14.54 -1.62 0.86
N SER A 57 -14.00 -2.55 1.63
CA SER A 57 -12.61 -2.48 2.15
C SER A 57 -11.55 -2.48 1.05
N ILE A 58 -11.72 -3.28 0.00
CA ILE A 58 -10.78 -3.29 -1.13
C ILE A 58 -10.76 -1.94 -1.85
N ARG A 59 -11.90 -1.25 -1.97
CA ARG A 59 -11.97 0.09 -2.57
C ARG A 59 -11.19 1.09 -1.72
N LEU A 60 -11.38 1.06 -0.40
CA LEU A 60 -10.62 1.90 0.52
C LEU A 60 -9.12 1.66 0.44
N TYR A 61 -8.71 0.39 0.43
CA TYR A 61 -7.31 0.03 0.29
C TYR A 61 -6.72 0.58 -1.01
N LEU A 62 -7.38 0.33 -2.15
CA LEU A 62 -6.92 0.84 -3.45
C LEU A 62 -6.90 2.37 -3.51
N SER A 63 -7.85 3.07 -2.89
CA SER A 63 -7.85 4.53 -2.80
C SER A 63 -6.62 5.05 -2.02
N PHE A 64 -6.32 4.50 -0.84
CA PHE A 64 -5.13 4.88 -0.08
C PHE A 64 -3.84 4.52 -0.81
N PHE A 65 -3.86 3.42 -1.52
CA PHE A 65 -2.71 2.94 -2.27
C PHE A 65 -2.43 3.78 -3.53
N ALA A 66 -3.49 4.21 -4.22
CA ALA A 66 -3.40 5.17 -5.31
C ALA A 66 -2.88 6.52 -4.82
N LEU A 67 -3.40 7.02 -3.69
CA LEU A 67 -2.90 8.24 -3.05
C LEU A 67 -1.41 8.10 -2.67
N TYR A 68 -1.03 6.99 -2.06
CA TYR A 68 0.36 6.68 -1.72
C TYR A 68 1.27 6.64 -2.95
N SER A 69 0.80 6.03 -4.04
CA SER A 69 1.56 5.94 -5.29
C SER A 69 1.72 7.30 -5.96
N LEU A 70 0.65 8.12 -5.95
CA LEU A 70 0.69 9.51 -6.42
C LEU A 70 1.70 10.34 -5.62
N LEU A 71 1.66 10.23 -4.29
CA LEU A 71 2.61 10.91 -3.41
C LEU A 71 4.05 10.47 -3.69
N LYS A 72 4.30 9.17 -3.91
CA LYS A 72 5.62 8.69 -4.32
C LYS A 72 6.10 9.33 -5.61
N VAL A 73 5.28 9.40 -6.64
CA VAL A 73 5.65 10.03 -7.93
C VAL A 73 6.02 11.50 -7.72
N TRP A 74 5.21 12.22 -6.95
CA TRP A 74 5.51 13.61 -6.60
C TRP A 74 6.85 13.75 -5.85
N TRP A 75 7.18 12.76 -5.01
CA TRP A 75 8.42 12.70 -4.23
C TRP A 75 9.67 12.34 -5.05
N ILE A 76 9.55 11.48 -6.09
CA ILE A 76 10.69 11.05 -6.93
C ILE A 76 11.41 12.24 -7.55
N GLY A 77 10.69 13.31 -7.89
CA GLY A 77 11.28 14.53 -8.44
C GLY A 77 12.17 15.30 -7.46
N GLY A 78 12.02 15.09 -6.15
CA GLY A 78 12.72 15.83 -5.10
C GLY A 78 13.63 15.00 -4.19
N ASN A 79 13.63 13.66 -4.29
CA ASN A 79 14.43 12.80 -3.41
C ASN A 79 15.83 12.52 -4.01
N THR A 80 16.68 13.52 -4.00
CA THR A 80 18.09 13.41 -4.44
C THR A 80 18.84 12.36 -3.65
N GLY A 81 18.64 12.28 -2.33
CA GLY A 81 19.36 11.33 -1.46
C GLY A 81 19.16 9.86 -1.85
N MET A 82 17.94 9.46 -2.25
CA MET A 82 17.71 8.10 -2.72
C MET A 82 18.31 7.87 -4.11
N ILE A 83 18.22 8.84 -5.02
CA ILE A 83 18.85 8.76 -6.34
C ILE A 83 20.37 8.60 -6.18
N ASP A 84 20.99 9.39 -5.32
CA ASP A 84 22.42 9.38 -5.03
C ASP A 84 22.85 8.05 -4.40
N ALA A 85 22.05 7.48 -3.50
CA ALA A 85 22.32 6.17 -2.90
C ALA A 85 22.34 5.04 -3.96
N TYR A 86 21.37 5.02 -4.88
CA TYR A 86 21.39 4.06 -5.99
C TYR A 86 22.53 4.34 -6.97
N ALA A 87 22.78 5.60 -7.32
CA ALA A 87 23.87 5.99 -8.20
C ALA A 87 25.24 5.57 -7.63
N ALA A 88 25.46 5.77 -6.33
CA ALA A 88 26.66 5.32 -5.63
C ALA A 88 26.80 3.80 -5.67
N GLY A 89 25.71 3.06 -5.41
CA GLY A 89 25.71 1.60 -5.50
C GLY A 89 26.04 1.06 -6.91
N PHE A 90 25.54 1.71 -7.97
CA PHE A 90 25.90 1.35 -9.34
C PHE A 90 27.32 1.75 -9.72
N ALA A 91 27.82 2.86 -9.19
CA ALA A 91 29.21 3.28 -9.38
C ALA A 91 30.19 2.30 -8.72
N GLU A 92 29.89 1.85 -7.49
CA GLU A 92 30.66 0.83 -6.80
C GLU A 92 30.61 -0.53 -7.54
N ALA A 93 29.46 -0.86 -8.14
CA ALA A 93 29.29 -2.05 -8.96
C ALA A 93 29.97 -1.96 -10.35
N GLY A 94 30.59 -0.83 -10.72
CA GLY A 94 31.29 -0.68 -11.99
C GLY A 94 30.37 -0.61 -13.22
N VAL A 95 29.15 -0.09 -13.07
CA VAL A 95 28.22 0.08 -14.21
C VAL A 95 28.79 1.07 -15.23
N ILE A 96 28.71 0.73 -16.51
CA ILE A 96 29.20 1.58 -17.59
C ILE A 96 28.17 2.69 -17.86
N VAL A 97 28.62 3.95 -17.81
CA VAL A 97 27.76 5.10 -18.12
C VAL A 97 27.76 5.34 -19.63
N PRO A 98 26.59 5.29 -20.30
CA PRO A 98 26.50 5.62 -21.71
C PRO A 98 26.88 7.08 -22.01
N PRO A 99 27.35 7.39 -23.24
CA PRO A 99 27.60 8.77 -23.64
C PRO A 99 26.37 9.66 -23.41
N GLY A 100 26.57 10.81 -22.78
CA GLY A 100 25.50 11.79 -22.52
C GLY A 100 24.60 11.48 -21.31
N LYS A 101 24.91 10.44 -20.53
CA LYS A 101 24.26 10.18 -19.24
C LYS A 101 25.24 10.37 -18.09
N THR A 102 24.69 10.58 -16.90
CA THR A 102 25.42 10.60 -15.63
C THR A 102 25.03 9.38 -14.79
N MET A 103 25.82 9.06 -13.75
CA MET A 103 25.42 8.05 -12.76
C MET A 103 24.10 8.42 -12.06
N GLY A 104 23.83 9.73 -11.89
CA GLY A 104 22.55 10.21 -11.36
C GLY A 104 21.35 9.83 -12.24
N ASP A 105 21.52 9.81 -13.57
CA ASP A 105 20.46 9.38 -14.49
C ASP A 105 20.16 7.88 -14.37
N ILE A 106 21.19 7.07 -14.15
CA ILE A 106 21.06 5.63 -13.90
C ILE A 106 20.36 5.38 -12.56
N GLY A 107 20.79 6.07 -11.49
CA GLY A 107 20.14 6.01 -10.18
C GLY A 107 18.66 6.42 -10.23
N LYS A 108 18.34 7.50 -10.96
CA LYS A 108 16.96 7.95 -11.17
C LYS A 108 16.13 6.91 -11.91
N GLU A 109 16.68 6.27 -12.93
CA GLU A 109 15.99 5.21 -13.66
C GLU A 109 15.70 3.99 -12.77
N ALA A 110 16.67 3.57 -11.95
CA ALA A 110 16.45 2.48 -11.00
C ALA A 110 15.34 2.82 -10.00
N VAL A 111 15.36 4.02 -9.44
CA VAL A 111 14.30 4.51 -8.55
C VAL A 111 12.93 4.43 -9.21
N LEU A 112 12.82 4.86 -10.48
CA LEU A 112 11.57 4.80 -11.24
C LEU A 112 11.07 3.36 -11.43
N TRP A 113 11.97 2.42 -11.78
CA TRP A 113 11.61 1.01 -11.87
C TRP A 113 11.12 0.46 -10.54
N ILE A 114 11.86 0.71 -9.46
CA ILE A 114 11.53 0.19 -8.13
C ILE A 114 10.18 0.76 -7.68
N PHE A 115 9.98 2.07 -7.78
CA PHE A 115 8.72 2.69 -7.36
C PHE A 115 7.55 2.39 -8.28
N GLY A 116 7.78 2.05 -9.55
CA GLY A 116 6.75 1.55 -10.46
C GLY A 116 6.36 0.10 -10.18
N LEU A 117 7.31 -0.76 -9.82
CA LEU A 117 7.08 -2.19 -9.55
C LEU A 117 6.44 -2.45 -8.19
N VAL A 118 6.87 -1.72 -7.14
CA VAL A 118 6.32 -1.87 -5.78
C VAL A 118 4.79 -1.87 -5.76
N PRO A 119 4.08 -0.89 -6.36
CA PRO A 119 2.63 -0.85 -6.27
C PRO A 119 1.94 -2.03 -6.95
N ILE A 120 2.44 -2.43 -8.11
CA ILE A 120 1.89 -3.56 -8.87
C ILE A 120 2.06 -4.84 -8.07
N LEU A 121 3.27 -5.11 -7.59
CA LEU A 121 3.56 -6.32 -6.83
C LEU A 121 2.77 -6.35 -5.53
N GLN A 122 2.66 -5.23 -4.79
CA GLN A 122 1.89 -5.18 -3.55
C GLN A 122 0.39 -5.44 -3.78
N ILE A 123 -0.22 -4.88 -4.82
CA ILE A 123 -1.63 -5.17 -5.12
C ILE A 123 -1.81 -6.66 -5.43
N VAL A 124 -0.97 -7.22 -6.30
CA VAL A 124 -1.06 -8.63 -6.71
C VAL A 124 -0.86 -9.56 -5.51
N THR A 125 0.17 -9.34 -4.70
CA THR A 125 0.48 -10.21 -3.56
C THR A 125 -0.58 -10.10 -2.45
N MET A 126 -1.13 -8.90 -2.20
CA MET A 126 -2.20 -8.71 -1.21
C MET A 126 -3.52 -9.34 -1.67
N VAL A 127 -3.88 -9.20 -2.94
CA VAL A 127 -5.07 -9.87 -3.50
C VAL A 127 -4.89 -11.39 -3.44
N ALA A 128 -3.73 -11.91 -3.84
CA ALA A 128 -3.43 -13.34 -3.75
C ALA A 128 -3.52 -13.86 -2.30
N LEU A 129 -2.88 -13.18 -1.36
CA LEU A 129 -2.92 -13.52 0.06
C LEU A 129 -4.36 -13.54 0.60
N SER A 130 -5.18 -12.55 0.20
CA SER A 130 -6.57 -12.44 0.63
C SER A 130 -7.45 -13.64 0.22
N LEU A 131 -7.07 -14.33 -0.86
CA LEU A 131 -7.77 -15.51 -1.36
C LEU A 131 -7.32 -16.79 -0.65
N VAL A 132 -6.02 -16.91 -0.39
CA VAL A 132 -5.41 -18.14 0.12
C VAL A 132 -5.34 -18.24 1.64
N TYR A 133 -5.38 -17.11 2.38
CA TYR A 133 -5.24 -17.13 3.84
C TYR A 133 -6.35 -17.96 4.51
N PRO A 134 -6.03 -19.08 5.18
CA PRO A 134 -7.04 -20.05 5.64
C PRO A 134 -7.48 -19.85 7.10
N PHE A 135 -6.74 -19.09 7.90
CA PHE A 135 -6.86 -19.10 9.37
C PHE A 135 -7.95 -18.17 9.92
N TRP A 136 -9.08 -18.03 9.24
CA TRP A 136 -10.21 -17.18 9.67
C TRP A 136 -10.95 -17.72 10.90
N GLY A 137 -10.84 -19.02 11.16
CA GLY A 137 -11.52 -19.68 12.27
C GLY A 137 -13.01 -19.95 12.03
N GLU A 138 -13.59 -19.44 10.94
CA GLU A 138 -14.95 -19.76 10.52
C GLU A 138 -14.96 -20.13 9.03
N ARG A 139 -16.01 -20.82 8.58
CA ARG A 139 -16.20 -21.08 7.16
C ARG A 139 -16.48 -19.76 6.45
N THR A 140 -15.59 -19.37 5.55
CA THR A 140 -15.67 -18.12 4.77
C THR A 140 -15.66 -18.44 3.29
N SER A 141 -16.53 -17.76 2.53
CA SER A 141 -16.44 -17.72 1.07
C SER A 141 -15.24 -16.88 0.64
N ALA A 142 -14.75 -17.07 -0.59
CA ALA A 142 -13.63 -16.30 -1.13
C ALA A 142 -13.89 -14.78 -1.04
N ALA A 143 -15.10 -14.34 -1.40
CA ALA A 143 -15.51 -12.94 -1.29
C ALA A 143 -15.42 -12.41 0.15
N LEU A 144 -15.85 -13.19 1.15
CA LEU A 144 -15.77 -12.77 2.54
C LEU A 144 -14.33 -12.70 3.05
N ARG A 145 -13.45 -13.61 2.61
CA ARG A 145 -12.01 -13.57 2.95
C ARG A 145 -11.36 -12.30 2.44
N GLN A 146 -11.62 -11.92 1.19
CA GLN A 146 -11.14 -10.67 0.62
C GLN A 146 -11.63 -9.46 1.43
N ARG A 147 -12.93 -9.41 1.71
CA ARG A 147 -13.52 -8.30 2.48
C ARG A 147 -12.88 -8.17 3.87
N TYR A 148 -12.72 -9.29 4.57
CA TYR A 148 -12.09 -9.30 5.89
C TYR A 148 -10.62 -8.93 5.84
N PHE A 149 -9.87 -9.49 4.88
CA PHE A 149 -8.45 -9.23 4.71
C PHE A 149 -8.19 -7.73 4.53
N PHE A 150 -8.83 -7.11 3.53
CA PHE A 150 -8.66 -5.68 3.29
C PHE A 150 -9.18 -4.84 4.46
N ALA A 151 -10.24 -5.28 5.16
CA ALA A 151 -10.73 -4.57 6.34
C ALA A 151 -9.71 -4.54 7.48
N VAL A 152 -8.89 -5.59 7.63
CA VAL A 152 -7.83 -5.63 8.66
C VAL A 152 -6.73 -4.62 8.36
N ILE A 153 -6.31 -4.48 7.09
CA ILE A 153 -5.14 -3.69 6.70
C ILE A 153 -5.46 -2.24 6.31
N VAL A 154 -6.73 -1.89 6.09
CA VAL A 154 -7.12 -0.51 5.74
C VAL A 154 -6.67 0.53 6.79
N PRO A 155 -6.76 0.29 8.12
CA PRO A 155 -6.24 1.23 9.11
C PRO A 155 -4.76 1.56 8.94
N SER A 156 -3.88 0.57 8.78
CA SER A 156 -2.45 0.81 8.55
C SER A 156 -2.21 1.46 7.18
N ALA A 157 -2.92 1.03 6.13
CA ALA A 157 -2.86 1.66 4.81
C ALA A 157 -3.24 3.15 4.83
N SER A 158 -4.22 3.53 5.65
CA SER A 158 -4.68 4.92 5.79
C SER A 158 -3.63 5.86 6.38
N LEU A 159 -2.63 5.33 7.09
CA LEU A 159 -1.52 6.10 7.64
C LEU A 159 -0.30 6.18 6.72
N MET A 160 -0.26 5.42 5.62
CA MET A 160 0.88 5.42 4.70
C MET A 160 1.23 6.82 4.15
N PRO A 161 0.27 7.69 3.79
CA PRO A 161 0.60 9.07 3.41
C PRO A 161 1.33 9.84 4.50
N VAL A 162 0.91 9.68 5.76
CA VAL A 162 1.54 10.35 6.92
C VAL A 162 2.96 9.83 7.11
N PHE A 163 3.16 8.52 7.08
CA PHE A 163 4.48 7.91 7.20
C PHE A 163 5.40 8.30 6.04
N MET A 164 4.88 8.41 4.81
CA MET A 164 5.69 8.90 3.69
C MET A 164 6.15 10.34 3.90
N THR A 165 5.27 11.22 4.36
CA THR A 165 5.66 12.60 4.67
C THR A 165 6.66 12.67 5.83
N MET A 166 6.50 11.85 6.87
CA MET A 166 7.46 11.80 7.99
C MET A 166 8.86 11.33 7.55
N MET A 167 8.94 10.45 6.56
CA MET A 167 10.21 9.96 6.01
C MET A 167 11.08 11.10 5.45
N LEU A 168 10.51 12.25 5.05
CA LEU A 168 11.27 13.44 4.62
C LEU A 168 12.24 13.95 5.67
N PHE A 169 11.91 13.74 6.94
CA PHE A 169 12.65 14.27 8.07
C PHE A 169 13.55 13.22 8.72
N VAL A 170 13.64 12.03 8.13
CA VAL A 170 14.44 10.92 8.66
C VAL A 170 15.83 10.94 8.01
N PRO A 171 16.91 11.10 8.80
CA PRO A 171 18.28 10.98 8.30
C PRO A 171 18.56 9.60 7.68
N GLY A 172 19.48 9.55 6.71
CA GLY A 172 19.79 8.33 5.94
C GLY A 172 20.25 7.14 6.80
N ASP A 173 21.07 7.40 7.82
CA ASP A 173 21.55 6.41 8.80
C ASP A 173 20.43 5.84 9.68
N SER A 174 19.34 6.58 9.86
CA SER A 174 18.18 6.20 10.65
C SER A 174 17.09 5.48 9.85
N LEU A 175 17.24 5.33 8.53
CA LEU A 175 16.21 4.74 7.65
C LEU A 175 15.86 3.30 8.03
N THR A 176 16.84 2.50 8.45
CA THR A 176 16.61 1.12 8.91
C THR A 176 15.76 1.09 10.17
N ALA A 177 16.10 1.91 11.17
CA ALA A 177 15.34 2.01 12.41
C ALA A 177 13.92 2.52 12.15
N TYR A 178 13.78 3.50 11.25
CA TYR A 178 12.47 4.00 10.80
C TYR A 178 11.63 2.90 10.14
N ALA A 179 12.22 2.11 9.23
CA ALA A 179 11.52 1.02 8.56
C ALA A 179 11.08 -0.08 9.55
N LEU A 180 11.91 -0.44 10.52
CA LEU A 180 11.56 -1.38 11.59
C LEU A 180 10.44 -0.84 12.48
N GLY A 181 10.50 0.45 12.83
CA GLY A 181 9.44 1.12 13.58
C GLY A 181 8.10 1.11 12.82
N LEU A 182 8.13 1.41 11.52
CA LEU A 182 6.94 1.36 10.66
C LEU A 182 6.36 -0.06 10.56
N ALA A 183 7.22 -1.07 10.42
CA ALA A 183 6.79 -2.47 10.43
C ALA A 183 6.13 -2.87 11.75
N ALA A 184 6.69 -2.45 12.90
CA ALA A 184 6.13 -2.70 14.22
C ALA A 184 4.77 -2.00 14.42
N ILE A 185 4.65 -0.74 14.01
CA ILE A 185 3.40 0.03 14.07
C ILE A 185 2.32 -0.63 13.19
N THR A 186 2.68 -1.02 11.97
CA THR A 186 1.76 -1.70 11.04
C THR A 186 1.29 -3.03 11.63
N PHE A 187 2.22 -3.84 12.14
CA PHE A 187 1.93 -5.08 12.83
C PHE A 187 0.95 -4.88 14.00
N ALA A 188 1.19 -3.87 14.84
CA ALA A 188 0.34 -3.58 15.99
C ALA A 188 -1.08 -3.17 15.57
N ILE A 189 -1.21 -2.29 14.57
CA ILE A 189 -2.49 -1.82 14.05
C ILE A 189 -3.30 -2.96 13.44
N ASP A 190 -2.68 -3.78 12.59
CA ASP A 190 -3.34 -4.89 11.91
C ASP A 190 -3.76 -5.97 12.92
N THR A 191 -2.88 -6.28 13.88
CA THR A 191 -3.18 -7.18 14.99
C THR A 191 -4.37 -6.66 15.81
N GLN A 192 -4.36 -5.38 16.17
CA GLN A 192 -5.43 -4.76 16.95
C GLN A 192 -6.76 -4.78 16.19
N THR A 193 -6.73 -4.47 14.89
CA THR A 193 -7.92 -4.44 14.02
C THR A 193 -8.51 -5.83 13.86
N GLY A 194 -7.68 -6.83 13.56
CA GLY A 194 -8.08 -8.24 13.49
C GLY A 194 -8.63 -8.75 14.82
N TYR A 195 -7.96 -8.46 15.93
CA TYR A 195 -8.37 -8.88 17.27
C TYR A 195 -9.70 -8.27 17.71
N ARG A 196 -9.93 -6.98 17.43
CA ARG A 196 -11.16 -6.28 17.81
C ARG A 196 -12.31 -6.53 16.82
N GLY A 197 -12.02 -7.03 15.62
CA GLY A 197 -12.95 -7.20 14.51
C GLY A 197 -13.05 -8.64 13.99
N ALA A 198 -12.19 -8.99 13.04
CA ALA A 198 -12.27 -10.20 12.22
C ALA A 198 -12.43 -11.51 13.00
N PHE A 199 -11.68 -11.67 14.11
CA PHE A 199 -11.56 -12.96 14.81
C PHE A 199 -12.42 -13.06 16.07
N ARG A 200 -13.47 -12.25 16.19
CA ARG A 200 -14.32 -12.17 17.41
C ARG A 200 -15.12 -13.43 17.72
N THR A 201 -15.32 -14.32 16.76
CA THR A 201 -16.02 -15.60 16.97
C THR A 201 -15.18 -16.63 17.71
N LYS A 202 -13.92 -16.31 18.02
CA LYS A 202 -12.99 -17.18 18.76
C LYS A 202 -12.74 -16.69 20.19
N GLY A 203 -12.36 -17.64 21.04
CA GLY A 203 -11.88 -17.34 22.39
C GLY A 203 -10.66 -16.41 22.39
N PRO A 204 -10.32 -15.78 23.53
CA PRO A 204 -9.32 -14.71 23.61
C PRO A 204 -7.97 -15.08 23.01
N PHE A 205 -7.45 -16.27 23.34
CA PHE A 205 -6.19 -16.78 22.79
C PHE A 205 -6.29 -17.07 21.29
N GLY A 206 -7.36 -17.75 20.88
CA GLY A 206 -7.63 -18.09 19.49
C GLY A 206 -7.72 -16.87 18.57
N ARG A 207 -8.17 -15.75 19.12
CA ARG A 207 -8.27 -14.44 18.47
C ARG A 207 -6.92 -13.73 18.39
N ALA A 208 -6.14 -13.74 19.47
CA ALA A 208 -4.83 -13.11 19.54
C ALA A 208 -3.85 -13.69 18.53
N TRP A 209 -3.64 -15.01 18.54
CA TRP A 209 -2.64 -15.61 17.65
C TRP A 209 -3.02 -15.50 16.18
N ARG A 210 -4.31 -15.60 15.82
CA ARG A 210 -4.77 -15.47 14.42
C ARG A 210 -4.59 -14.05 13.89
N ALA A 211 -4.85 -13.04 14.73
CA ALA A 211 -4.63 -11.65 14.39
C ALA A 211 -3.14 -11.35 14.24
N ALA A 212 -2.31 -11.82 15.18
CA ALA A 212 -0.86 -11.69 15.12
C ALA A 212 -0.27 -12.43 13.90
N LEU A 213 -0.74 -13.63 13.60
CA LEU A 213 -0.29 -14.39 12.43
C LEU A 213 -0.64 -13.65 11.14
N LEU A 214 -1.87 -13.17 11.00
CA LEU A 214 -2.27 -12.40 9.81
C LEU A 214 -1.38 -11.16 9.65
N ALA A 215 -1.18 -10.38 10.70
CA ALA A 215 -0.33 -9.20 10.68
C ALA A 215 1.13 -9.54 10.36
N ALA A 216 1.67 -10.61 10.94
CA ALA A 216 3.03 -11.08 10.67
C ALA A 216 3.21 -11.49 9.20
N VAL A 217 2.23 -12.19 8.62
CA VAL A 217 2.25 -12.58 7.21
C VAL A 217 2.14 -11.35 6.31
N VAL A 218 1.26 -10.39 6.62
CA VAL A 218 1.11 -9.14 5.87
C VAL A 218 2.40 -8.32 5.89
N VAL A 219 3.00 -8.10 7.06
CA VAL A 219 4.25 -7.34 7.20
C VAL A 219 5.40 -8.04 6.49
N SER A 220 5.56 -9.36 6.68
CA SER A 220 6.59 -10.15 6.00
C SER A 220 6.42 -10.09 4.48
N LEU A 221 5.19 -10.17 3.98
CA LEU A 221 4.90 -10.08 2.55
C LEU A 221 5.17 -8.68 2.00
N ASN A 222 4.88 -7.62 2.75
CA ASN A 222 5.24 -6.25 2.38
C ASN A 222 6.75 -6.06 2.27
N ILE A 223 7.52 -6.58 3.23
CA ILE A 223 8.99 -6.55 3.20
C ILE A 223 9.50 -7.34 2.00
N ALA A 224 9.07 -8.60 1.84
CA ALA A 224 9.49 -9.45 0.73
C ALA A 224 9.17 -8.83 -0.64
N THR A 225 7.98 -8.25 -0.78
CA THR A 225 7.57 -7.54 -2.01
C THR A 225 8.46 -6.32 -2.29
N SER A 226 8.79 -5.56 -1.25
CA SER A 226 9.64 -4.37 -1.37
C SER A 226 11.08 -4.73 -1.73
N VAL A 227 11.64 -5.78 -1.11
CA VAL A 227 12.96 -6.32 -1.43
C VAL A 227 12.97 -6.89 -2.85
N GLY A 228 11.94 -7.66 -3.23
CA GLY A 228 11.80 -8.20 -4.58
C GLY A 228 11.73 -7.12 -5.65
N ALA A 229 11.00 -6.03 -5.40
CA ALA A 229 10.93 -4.88 -6.30
C ALA A 229 12.29 -4.17 -6.44
N GLN A 230 13.04 -4.02 -5.34
CA GLN A 230 14.39 -3.45 -5.35
C GLN A 230 15.35 -4.31 -6.19
N ILE A 231 15.39 -5.61 -5.93
CA ILE A 231 16.23 -6.56 -6.70
C ILE A 231 15.86 -6.49 -8.18
N ALA A 232 14.56 -6.57 -8.52
CA ALA A 232 14.11 -6.50 -9.90
C ALA A 232 14.51 -5.19 -10.58
N GLY A 233 14.34 -4.04 -9.91
CA GLY A 233 14.75 -2.74 -10.44
C GLY A 233 16.25 -2.62 -10.67
N ILE A 234 17.06 -3.13 -9.73
CA ILE A 234 18.53 -3.17 -9.86
C ILE A 234 18.94 -4.06 -11.04
N VAL A 235 18.37 -5.26 -11.17
CA VAL A 235 18.69 -6.20 -12.25
C VAL A 235 18.30 -5.63 -13.61
N LEU A 236 17.09 -5.08 -13.75
CA LEU A 236 16.64 -4.46 -15.01
C LEU A 236 17.53 -3.29 -15.42
N THR A 237 17.93 -2.46 -14.46
CA THR A 237 18.83 -1.32 -14.72
C THR A 237 20.24 -1.81 -15.10
N SER A 238 20.78 -2.80 -14.38
CA SER A 238 22.11 -3.35 -14.64
C SER A 238 22.20 -4.05 -15.99
N GLN A 239 21.16 -4.81 -16.38
CA GLN A 239 21.09 -5.46 -17.69
C GLN A 239 21.06 -4.46 -18.84
N ARG A 240 20.48 -3.27 -18.62
CA ARG A 240 20.40 -2.21 -19.63
C ARG A 240 21.74 -1.52 -19.85
N TYR A 241 22.53 -1.33 -18.80
CA TYR A 241 23.76 -0.53 -18.84
C TYR A 241 25.05 -1.35 -18.87
N GLY A 242 25.00 -2.63 -18.52
CA GLY A 242 26.17 -3.50 -18.47
C GLY A 242 27.05 -3.21 -17.25
N ILE A 243 27.59 -4.26 -16.66
CA ILE A 243 28.62 -4.17 -15.62
C ILE A 243 29.97 -4.33 -16.31
N ALA A 244 30.90 -3.40 -16.12
CA ALA A 244 32.26 -3.57 -16.63
C ALA A 244 32.88 -4.81 -15.99
N PRO A 245 33.58 -5.68 -16.74
CA PRO A 245 34.34 -6.75 -16.12
C PRO A 245 35.36 -6.11 -15.18
N LEU A 246 35.36 -6.56 -13.91
CA LEU A 246 36.36 -6.17 -12.92
C LEU A 246 37.75 -6.39 -13.52
N GLY A 247 38.47 -5.28 -13.77
CA GLY A 247 39.86 -5.29 -14.20
C GLY A 247 40.79 -5.58 -13.03
#